data_AF-A0A7Y5K7K3-F1
#
_entry.id   AF-A0A7Y5K7K3-F1
#
_cell.length_a   1.000
_cell.length_b   1.000
_cell.length_c   1.000
_cell.angle_alpha   90.00
_cell.angle_beta   90.00
_cell.angle_gamma   90.00
#
_symmetry.space_group_name_H-M   'P 1'
#
loop_
_entity.id
_entity.type
_entity.pdbx_description
1 polymer ?
#
loop_
_entity_poly.entity_id
_entity_poly.type
_entity_poly.pdbx_seq_one_letter_code
_entity_poly.pdbx_strand_id
1 'polypeptide(L)' 'MVEKDIEYTQLIITCEACGNVKRYMVRSKEECDRIFREFRCENGCGRNLYSFITLGTLRREAEPIENKAGAGKPE' A
#
# COMPACT_ATOMS: atom_id res chain seq x y z
N MET A 1 9.42 6.75 -15.68
CA MET A 1 8.92 6.74 -14.30
C MET A 1 8.99 5.29 -13.85
N VAL A 2 9.77 4.96 -12.80
CA VAL A 2 9.88 3.57 -12.34
C VAL A 2 8.58 3.23 -11.62
N GLU A 3 7.72 2.43 -12.27
CA GLU A 3 6.59 1.77 -11.60
C GLU A 3 7.20 0.80 -10.58
N LYS A 4 7.44 1.29 -9.36
CA LYS A 4 7.81 0.39 -8.27
C LYS A 4 6.62 -0.52 -8.00
N ASP A 5 6.81 -1.83 -8.11
CA ASP A 5 5.84 -2.83 -7.67
C ASP A 5 5.51 -2.60 -6.18
N ILE A 6 4.36 -1.99 -5.92
CA ILE A 6 3.78 -1.87 -4.58
C ILE A 6 3.04 -3.18 -4.30
N GLU A 7 3.55 -3.95 -3.34
CA GLU A 7 2.81 -5.07 -2.80
C GLU A 7 1.80 -4.55 -1.77
N TYR A 8 0.53 -4.43 -2.16
CA TYR A 8 -0.53 -4.02 -1.23
C TYR A 8 -0.72 -5.08 -0.15
N THR A 9 -0.99 -4.63 1.08
CA THR A 9 -1.13 -5.52 2.23
C THR A 9 -2.40 -5.23 3.02
N GLN A 10 -2.77 -3.96 3.17
CA GLN A 10 -3.92 -3.58 3.98
C GLN A 10 -4.67 -2.38 3.40
N LEU A 11 -6.00 -2.42 3.49
CA LEU A 11 -6.90 -1.29 3.33
C LEU A 11 -7.56 -1.00 4.68
N ILE A 12 -7.47 0.25 5.13
CA ILE A 12 -8.14 0.73 6.33
C ILE A 12 -9.22 1.71 5.88
N ILE A 13 -10.47 1.48 6.25
CA ILE A 13 -11.58 2.37 5.98
C ILE A 13 -12.13 2.88 7.32
N THR A 14 -12.25 4.19 7.44
CA THR A 14 -12.81 4.85 8.63
C THR A 14 -14.06 5.64 8.24
N CYS A 15 -15.09 5.57 9.07
CA CYS A 15 -16.23 6.49 8.99
C CYS A 15 -16.02 7.64 9.96
N GLU A 16 -15.75 8.83 9.45
CA GLU A 16 -15.46 10.03 10.24
C GLU A 16 -16.68 10.54 11.02
N ALA A 17 -17.88 10.07 10.68
CA ALA A 17 -19.11 10.45 11.36
C ALA A 17 -19.33 9.74 12.70
N CYS A 18 -19.03 8.43 12.74
CA CYS A 18 -19.30 7.58 13.90
C CYS A 18 -18.02 6.96 14.51
N GLY A 19 -16.86 7.19 13.89
CA GLY A 19 -15.58 6.65 14.34
C GLY A 19 -15.37 5.16 14.08
N ASN A 20 -16.25 4.48 13.33
CA ASN A 20 -16.07 3.05 13.02
C ASN A 20 -14.87 2.87 12.07
N VAL A 21 -13.98 1.94 12.41
CA VAL A 21 -12.77 1.62 11.65
C VAL A 21 -12.80 0.15 11.26
N LYS A 22 -12.68 -0.14 9.96
CA LYS A 22 -12.51 -1.50 9.43
C LYS A 22 -11.17 -1.64 8.74
N ARG A 23 -10.54 -2.80 8.95
CA ARG A 23 -9.24 -3.15 8.36
C ARG A 23 -9.43 -4.41 7.53
N TYR A 24 -8.95 -4.37 6.30
CA TYR A 24 -9.04 -5.45 5.33
C TYR A 24 -7.64 -5.81 4.87
N MET A 25 -7.31 -7.10 4.88
CA MET A 25 -6.13 -7.59 4.19
C MET A 25 -6.44 -7.61 2.69
N VAL A 26 -5.52 -7.08 1.89
CA VAL A 26 -5.70 -6.91 0.44
C VAL A 26 -4.43 -7.31 -0.28
N ARG A 27 -4.55 -7.76 -1.52
CA ARG A 27 -3.43 -8.24 -2.35
C ARG A 27 -3.18 -7.38 -3.58
N SER A 28 -4.14 -6.52 -3.93
CA SER A 28 -4.02 -5.66 -5.10
C SER A 28 -4.82 -4.37 -4.93
N LYS A 29 -4.55 -3.41 -5.81
CA LYS A 29 -5.28 -2.14 -5.86
C LYS A 29 -6.75 -2.34 -6.24
N GLU A 30 -7.02 -3.24 -7.18
CA GLU A 30 -8.38 -3.53 -7.66
C GLU A 30 -9.25 -4.10 -6.53
N GLU A 31 -8.65 -4.91 -5.65
CA GLU A 31 -9.31 -5.40 -4.45
C GLU A 31 -9.64 -4.25 -3.48
N CYS A 32 -8.72 -3.30 -3.29
CA CYS A 32 -8.99 -2.10 -2.48
C CYS A 32 -10.20 -1.33 -3.03
N ASP A 33 -10.22 -1.07 -4.34
CA ASP A 33 -11.29 -0.31 -5.00
C ASP A 33 -12.64 -1.02 -4.88
N ARG A 34 -12.66 -2.35 -5.03
CA ARG A 34 -13.87 -3.17 -4.84
C ARG A 34 -14.40 -3.07 -3.42
N ILE A 35 -13.54 -3.29 -2.41
CA ILE A 35 -13.93 -3.23 -1.00
C ILE A 35 -14.47 -1.84 -0.65
N PHE A 36 -13.78 -0.77 -1.07
CA PHE A 36 -14.23 0.60 -0.81
C PHE A 36 -15.58 0.92 -1.48
N ARG A 37 -15.83 0.38 -2.69
CA ARG A 37 -17.10 0.55 -3.39
C ARG A 37 -18.27 -0.16 -2.68
N GLU A 38 -18.01 -1.34 -2.14
CA GLU A 38 -19.01 -2.18 -1.47
C GLU A 38 -19.20 -1.80 0.00
N PHE A 39 -18.21 -1.15 0.62
CA PHE A 39 -18.26 -0.78 2.03
C PHE A 39 -19.51 0.04 2.37
N ARG A 40 -20.14 -0.37 3.48
CA ARG A 40 -21.26 0.31 4.12
C ARG A 40 -20.99 0.37 5.61
N CYS A 41 -21.11 1.56 6.18
CA CYS A 41 -21.03 1.71 7.62
C CYS A 41 -22.21 0.99 8.29
N GLU A 42 -21.93 0.15 9.30
CA GLU A 42 -22.94 -0.57 10.09
C GLU A 42 -23.94 0.38 10.77
N ASN A 43 -23.53 1.62 11.03
CA ASN A 43 -24.38 2.68 11.60
C ASN A 43 -25.18 3.46 10.54
N GLY A 44 -25.14 3.05 9.27
CA GLY A 44 -25.90 3.69 8.19
C GLY A 44 -25.40 5.08 7.77
N CYS A 45 -24.19 5.48 8.17
CA CYS A 45 -23.63 6.79 7.80
C CYS A 45 -23.40 6.94 6.29
N GLY A 46 -23.53 8.17 5.79
CA GLY A 46 -23.32 8.50 4.38
C GLY A 46 -21.89 8.25 3.90
N ARG A 47 -21.75 7.81 2.65
CA ARG A 47 -20.45 7.44 2.04
C ARG A 47 -19.49 8.61 1.85
N ASN A 48 -20.03 9.82 1.78
CA ASN A 48 -19.26 11.07 1.72
C ASN A 48 -18.46 11.35 3.00
N LEU A 49 -18.69 10.58 4.07
CA LEU A 49 -18.01 10.70 5.36
C LEU A 49 -16.97 9.60 5.58
N TYR A 50 -16.62 8.83 4.53
CA TYR A 50 -15.66 7.75 4.63
C TYR A 50 -14.27 8.24 4.22
N SER A 51 -13.26 7.91 5.01
CA SER A 51 -11.84 8.06 4.67
C SER A 51 -11.24 6.67 4.48
N PHE A 52 -10.17 6.57 3.68
CA PHE A 52 -9.45 5.32 3.50
C PHE A 52 -7.95 5.52 3.36
N ILE A 53 -7.19 4.51 3.78
CA ILE A 53 -5.73 4.45 3.70
C ILE A 53 -5.35 3.08 3.14
N THR A 54 -4.51 3.05 2.12
CA THR A 54 -3.87 1.82 1.63
C THR A 54 -2.45 1.72 2.18
N LEU A 55 -2.09 0.53 2.63
CA LEU A 55 -0.74 0.18 3.06
C LEU A 55 -0.17 -0.86 2.09
N GLY A 56 1.06 -0.65 1.67
CA GLY A 56 1.80 -1.58 0.84
C GLY A 56 3.30 -1.42 1.00
N THR A 57 4.03 -2.42 0.53
CA THR A 57 5.48 -2.47 0.60
C THR A 57 6.08 -2.18 -0.76
N LEU A 58 7.05 -1.27 -0.81
CA LEU A 58 7.83 -1.03 -2.02
C LEU A 58 8.87 -2.14 -2.17
N ARG A 59 8.78 -2.94 -3.24
CA ARG A 59 9.88 -3.84 -3.59
C ARG A 59 11.01 -3.01 -4.20
N ARG A 60 12.21 -3.11 -3.61
CA ARG A 60 13.44 -2.56 -4.18
C ARG A 60 14.19 -3.72 -4.79
N GLU A 61 14.34 -3.72 -6.11
CA GLU A 61 15.31 -4.59 -6.76
C GLU A 61 16.70 -4.16 -6.31
N ALA A 62 17.51 -5.11 -5.85
CA ALA A 62 18.89 -4.84 -5.48
C ALA A 62 19.63 -4.41 -6.75
N GLU A 63 20.12 -3.17 -6.79
CA GLU A 63 21.01 -2.75 -7.86
C GLU A 63 22.30 -3.58 -7.76
N PRO A 64 22.81 -4.13 -8.88
CA PRO A 64 24.06 -4.87 -8.85
C PRO A 64 25.18 -3.94 -8.35
N ILE A 65 25.85 -4.36 -7.29
CA ILE A 65 26.99 -3.64 -6.74
C ILE A 65 28.16 -3.82 -7.72
N GLU A 66 28.46 -2.79 -8.52
CA GLU A 66 29.68 -2.78 -9.35
C GLU A 66 30.91 -2.74 -8.43
N ASN A 67 31.50 -3.91 -8.17
CA ASN A 67 32.80 -4.02 -7.51
C ASN A 67 33.87 -3.40 -8.42
N LYS A 68 34.20 -2.13 -8.23
CA LYS A 68 35.47 -1.58 -8.72
C LYS A 68 36.60 -2.14 -7.85
N ALA A 69 37.00 -3.37 -8.15
CA ALA A 69 38.22 -3.95 -7.62
C ALA A 69 39.39 -3.04 -8.04
N GLY A 70 39.93 -2.28 -7.08
CA GLY A 70 41.11 -1.48 -7.27
C GLY A 70 42.27 -2.37 -7.69
N ALA A 71 42.81 -2.11 -8.87
CA ALA A 71 44.10 -2.64 -9.29
C ALA A 71 45.20 -1.99 -8.44
N GLY A 72 45.45 -2.53 -7.26
CA GLY A 72 46.67 -2.29 -6.49
C GLY A 72 47.77 -3.17 -7.05
N LYS A 73 48.66 -2.59 -7.86
CA LYS A 73 49.88 -3.21 -8.36
C LYS A 73 50.85 -3.38 -7.19
N PRO A 74 51.45 -4.57 -6.94
CA PRO A 74 52.53 -4.69 -5.97
C PRO A 74 53.84 -4.16 -6.58
N GLU A 75 54.55 -3.34 -5.81
CA GLU A 75 55.98 -3.00 -6.01
C GLU A 75 56.84 -3.84 -5.06
#